data_AF-A0AAW6B5M8-F1
#
_entry.id   AF-A0AAW6B5M8-F1
#
_cell.length_a   1.000
_cell.length_b   1.000
_cell.length_c   1.000
_cell.angle_alpha   90.00
_cell.angle_beta   90.00
_cell.angle_gamma   90.00
#
_symmetry.space_group_name_H-M   'P 1'
#
loop_
_entity.id
_entity.type
_entity.pdbx_description
1 polymer ?
#
loop_
_entity_poly.entity_id
_entity_poly.type
_entity_poly.pdbx_seq_one_letter_code
_entity_poly.pdbx_strand_id
1 'polypeptide(L)'
;MKSTEEIIKFIATSKKKTPVKVYVNFNADVEFPETLEVYGEGNSRVIFADFADWVEFYEANKAVVVNHRVENDRRNSGVPMIDLTQFNARIEPGCSIREHVSIGDNAVIMMGAVINIGAKIGKNTMIDMNAILGGRAEVGENSHVGAGSVLSGVIEPANATPVRVGNNVLIGANAVILEGVQIGDNAVVAAGSVVTKDVASGDVVAGVPARVIKTRSEVAEEKVDIIAELRNL
;
A
#
# COMPACT_ATOMS: atom_id res chain seq x y z
N MET A 1 -12.57 5.60 -9.63
CA MET A 1 -11.16 5.85 -9.24
C MET A 1 -10.90 7.34 -9.40
N LYS A 2 -10.16 7.94 -8.47
CA LYS A 2 -9.85 9.39 -8.51
C LYS A 2 -8.80 9.72 -9.58
N SER A 3 -8.90 10.90 -10.17
CA SER A 3 -7.86 11.48 -11.02
C SER A 3 -6.59 11.81 -10.22
N THR A 4 -5.48 12.08 -10.90
CA THR A 4 -4.25 12.51 -10.24
C THR A 4 -4.46 13.81 -9.44
N GLU A 5 -5.16 14.79 -10.02
CA GLU A 5 -5.48 16.06 -9.38
C GLU A 5 -6.38 15.86 -8.16
N GLU A 6 -7.34 14.94 -8.24
CA GLU A 6 -8.19 14.58 -7.12
C GLU A 6 -7.41 13.88 -5.99
N ILE A 7 -6.42 13.05 -6.32
CA ILE A 7 -5.49 12.45 -5.33
C ILE A 7 -4.68 13.54 -4.64
N ILE A 8 -4.05 14.44 -5.40
CA ILE A 8 -3.25 15.55 -4.84
C ILE A 8 -4.12 16.42 -3.93
N LYS A 9 -5.30 16.82 -4.42
CA LYS A 9 -6.27 17.61 -3.64
C LYS A 9 -6.67 16.87 -2.37
N PHE A 10 -6.98 15.59 -2.46
CA PHE A 10 -7.33 14.78 -1.29
C PHE A 10 -6.22 14.75 -0.24
N ILE A 11 -4.97 14.53 -0.65
CA ILE A 11 -3.81 14.56 0.24
C ILE A 11 -3.69 15.94 0.91
N ALA A 12 -3.75 17.02 0.12
CA ALA A 12 -3.59 18.38 0.60
C ALA A 12 -4.69 18.79 1.61
N THR A 13 -5.92 18.32 1.42
CA THR A 13 -7.05 18.66 2.30
C THR A 13 -7.27 17.66 3.44
N SER A 14 -6.50 16.57 3.51
CA SER A 14 -6.67 15.55 4.55
C SER A 14 -6.23 16.07 5.91
N LYS A 15 -7.17 16.12 6.88
CA LYS A 15 -6.89 16.53 8.26
C LYS A 15 -5.95 15.52 8.93
N LYS A 16 -4.81 16.01 9.43
CA LYS A 16 -3.88 15.19 10.22
C LYS A 16 -4.53 14.82 11.56
N LYS A 17 -4.42 13.54 11.93
CA LYS A 17 -4.93 13.00 13.21
C LYS A 17 -3.87 12.18 13.95
N THR A 18 -4.02 12.09 15.26
CA THR A 18 -3.31 11.14 16.12
C THR A 18 -4.36 10.28 16.83
N PRO A 19 -4.94 9.27 16.16
CA PRO A 19 -6.02 8.48 16.72
C PRO A 19 -5.51 7.64 17.89
N VAL A 20 -6.33 7.54 18.94
CA VAL A 20 -6.08 6.67 20.09
C VAL A 20 -7.28 5.80 20.39
N LYS A 21 -7.00 4.61 20.92
CA LYS A 21 -7.99 3.76 21.59
C LYS A 21 -7.64 3.72 23.06
N VAL A 22 -8.59 4.07 23.92
CA VAL A 22 -8.36 4.20 25.35
C VAL A 22 -9.29 3.27 26.11
N TYR A 23 -8.69 2.38 26.91
CA TYR A 23 -9.40 1.62 27.93
C TYR A 23 -9.33 2.42 29.23
N VAL A 24 -10.44 2.74 29.86
CA VAL A 24 -10.46 3.56 31.07
C VAL A 24 -11.53 3.07 32.05
N ASN A 25 -11.17 3.04 33.33
CA ASN A 25 -12.10 2.78 34.43
C ASN A 25 -12.26 4.02 35.30
N PHE A 26 -13.49 4.27 35.74
CA PHE A 26 -13.87 5.38 36.61
C PHE A 26 -14.35 4.87 37.97
N ASN A 27 -14.39 5.75 38.98
CA ASN A 27 -15.03 5.46 40.27
C ASN A 27 -16.37 6.20 40.47
N ALA A 28 -16.81 6.95 39.46
CA ALA A 28 -18.04 7.72 39.41
C ALA A 28 -18.56 7.77 37.98
N ASP A 29 -19.82 8.18 37.82
CA ASP A 29 -20.41 8.47 36.51
C ASP A 29 -19.73 9.69 35.87
N VAL A 30 -19.51 9.62 34.56
CA VAL A 30 -18.83 10.67 33.78
C VAL A 30 -19.63 10.95 32.52
N GLU A 31 -19.77 12.23 32.18
CA GLU A 31 -20.34 12.67 30.91
C GLU A 31 -19.23 12.78 29.85
N PHE A 32 -19.51 12.33 28.64
CA PHE A 32 -18.55 12.31 27.53
C PHE A 32 -18.95 13.31 26.45
N PRO A 33 -18.03 14.13 25.92
CA PRO A 33 -18.31 15.01 24.79
C PRO A 33 -18.42 14.22 23.47
N GLU A 34 -19.11 14.78 22.48
CA GLU A 34 -19.30 14.17 21.15
C GLU A 34 -17.99 13.92 20.37
N THR A 35 -16.90 14.58 20.77
CA THR A 35 -15.57 14.37 20.19
C THR A 35 -14.96 13.02 20.57
N LEU A 36 -15.48 12.36 21.60
CA LEU A 36 -15.09 11.01 22.01
C LEU A 36 -16.16 10.00 21.55
N GLU A 37 -15.73 9.01 20.78
CA GLU A 37 -16.57 7.87 20.43
C GLU A 37 -16.43 6.81 21.54
N VAL A 38 -17.50 6.58 22.30
CA VAL A 38 -17.45 5.82 23.56
C VAL A 38 -18.30 4.56 23.51
N TYR A 39 -17.71 3.43 23.92
CA TYR A 39 -18.37 2.13 24.07
C TYR A 39 -18.19 1.55 25.48
N GLY A 40 -19.16 0.76 25.94
CA GLY A 40 -19.15 0.08 27.24
C GLY A 40 -20.20 0.60 28.22
N GLU A 41 -20.32 -0.06 29.38
CA GLU A 41 -21.34 0.19 30.40
C GLU A 41 -20.74 0.33 31.81
N GLY A 42 -21.50 0.91 32.74
CA GLY A 42 -21.07 1.10 34.14
C GLY A 42 -19.91 2.06 34.28
N ASN A 43 -18.81 1.64 34.91
CA ASN A 43 -17.62 2.48 35.10
C ASN A 43 -16.43 2.11 34.19
N SER A 44 -16.59 1.15 33.28
CA SER A 44 -15.55 0.74 32.34
C SER A 44 -15.91 1.20 30.93
N ARG A 45 -14.99 1.87 30.23
CA ARG A 45 -15.19 2.36 28.86
C ARG A 45 -14.03 2.05 27.94
N VAL A 46 -14.35 1.92 26.66
CA VAL A 46 -13.41 1.96 25.54
C VAL A 46 -13.74 3.19 24.70
N ILE A 47 -12.75 4.05 24.49
CA ILE A 47 -12.91 5.35 23.82
C ILE A 47 -12.03 5.40 22.58
N PHE A 48 -12.59 5.82 21.45
CA PHE A 48 -11.88 6.14 20.21
C PHE A 48 -11.93 7.65 20.00
N ALA A 49 -10.77 8.29 19.82
CA ALA A 49 -10.69 9.74 19.73
C ALA A 49 -9.39 10.21 19.06
N ASP A 50 -9.29 11.50 18.74
CA ASP A 50 -7.97 12.12 18.55
C ASP A 50 -7.29 12.29 19.92
N PHE A 51 -5.97 12.16 19.95
CA PHE A 51 -5.20 12.26 21.18
C PHE A 51 -5.38 13.61 21.88
N ALA A 52 -5.54 14.70 21.14
CA ALA A 52 -5.78 16.01 21.74
C ALA A 52 -7.10 16.04 22.53
N ASP A 53 -8.18 15.50 21.95
CA ASP A 53 -9.50 15.45 22.57
C ASP A 53 -9.49 14.54 23.82
N TRP A 54 -8.78 13.40 23.76
CA TRP A 54 -8.59 12.53 24.93
C TRP A 54 -7.83 13.23 26.06
N VAL A 55 -6.75 13.95 25.76
CA VAL A 55 -5.95 14.64 26.79
C VAL A 55 -6.77 15.71 27.49
N GLU A 56 -7.54 16.50 26.74
CA GLU A 56 -8.45 17.51 27.30
C GLU A 56 -9.48 16.87 28.24
N PHE A 57 -10.15 15.81 27.80
CA PHE A 57 -11.12 15.07 28.61
C PHE A 57 -10.48 14.44 29.85
N TYR A 58 -9.31 13.82 29.71
CA TYR A 58 -8.63 13.14 30.80
C TYR A 58 -8.23 14.11 31.91
N GLU A 59 -7.63 15.26 31.58
CA GLU A 59 -7.23 16.23 32.58
C GLU A 59 -8.43 16.84 33.32
N ALA A 60 -9.56 17.04 32.63
CA ALA A 60 -10.81 17.49 33.26
C ALA A 60 -11.41 16.46 34.23
N ASN A 61 -11.22 15.16 33.98
CA ASN A 61 -11.85 14.07 34.75
C ASN A 61 -10.87 13.24 35.58
N LYS A 62 -9.62 13.68 35.70
CA LYS A 62 -8.51 12.90 36.28
C LYS A 62 -8.77 12.39 37.69
N ALA A 63 -9.54 13.14 38.48
CA ALA A 63 -9.86 12.80 39.86
C ALA A 63 -10.73 11.52 39.99
N VAL A 64 -11.51 11.20 38.96
CA VAL A 64 -12.42 10.03 38.96
C VAL A 64 -11.89 8.86 38.13
N VAL A 65 -10.79 9.06 37.39
CA VAL A 65 -10.12 7.98 36.64
C VAL A 65 -9.34 7.09 37.60
N VAL A 66 -9.71 5.81 37.67
CA VAL A 66 -9.03 4.79 38.48
C VAL A 66 -7.77 4.30 37.76
N ASN A 67 -7.90 3.91 36.50
CA ASN A 67 -6.79 3.53 35.63
C ASN A 67 -7.17 3.70 34.16
N HIS A 68 -6.16 3.75 33.30
CA HIS A 68 -6.38 3.75 31.85
C HIS A 68 -5.19 3.15 31.09
N ARG A 69 -5.42 2.75 29.84
CA ARG A 69 -4.43 2.31 28.87
C ARG A 69 -4.74 2.96 27.53
N VAL A 70 -3.76 3.66 26.96
CA VAL A 70 -3.85 4.27 25.63
C VAL A 70 -3.09 3.40 24.63
N GLU A 71 -3.76 3.03 23.55
CA GLU A 71 -3.15 2.44 22.36
C GLU A 71 -3.12 3.47 21.24
N ASN A 72 -1.98 3.58 20.55
CA ASN A 72 -1.77 4.47 19.42
C ASN A 72 -0.96 3.74 18.35
N ASP A 73 -1.31 3.93 17.07
CA ASP A 73 -0.64 3.30 15.93
C ASP A 73 -0.02 4.31 14.94
N ARG A 74 -0.34 5.60 15.06
CA ARG A 74 0.12 6.66 14.14
C ARG A 74 0.04 8.06 14.75
N ARG A 75 0.90 8.97 14.27
CA ARG A 75 0.98 10.38 14.71
C ARG A 75 0.87 11.32 13.52
N ASN A 76 0.02 12.35 13.62
CA ASN A 76 -0.17 13.38 12.59
C ASN A 76 -0.42 12.82 11.17
N SER A 77 -1.09 11.67 11.08
CA SER A 77 -1.38 11.00 9.80
C SER A 77 -2.61 11.62 9.16
N GLY A 78 -2.51 12.01 7.88
CA GLY A 78 -3.61 12.60 7.12
C GLY A 78 -4.38 11.59 6.27
N VAL A 79 -3.66 10.72 5.54
CA VAL A 79 -4.28 9.75 4.62
C VAL A 79 -4.68 8.48 5.39
N PRO A 80 -5.96 8.05 5.35
CA PRO A 80 -6.41 6.81 5.97
C PRO A 80 -5.87 5.55 5.28
N MET A 81 -6.01 4.42 5.95
CA MET A 81 -5.88 3.11 5.31
C MET A 81 -7.21 2.76 4.63
N ILE A 82 -7.14 2.01 3.54
CA ILE A 82 -8.32 1.58 2.79
C ILE A 82 -9.08 0.48 3.54
N ASP A 83 -10.41 0.46 3.39
CA ASP A 83 -11.23 -0.66 3.85
C ASP A 83 -10.93 -1.91 3.01
N LEU A 84 -10.36 -2.95 3.61
CA LEU A 84 -9.98 -4.17 2.90
C LEU A 84 -11.17 -5.06 2.55
N THR A 85 -12.31 -4.90 3.25
CA THR A 85 -13.49 -5.78 3.10
C THR A 85 -14.20 -5.60 1.75
N GLN A 86 -13.88 -4.52 1.02
CA GLN A 86 -14.48 -4.20 -0.27
C GLN A 86 -13.88 -4.98 -1.45
N PHE A 87 -12.76 -5.68 -1.26
CA PHE A 87 -12.02 -6.31 -2.36
C PHE A 87 -12.30 -7.81 -2.49
N ASN A 88 -12.48 -8.26 -3.73
CA ASN A 88 -12.46 -9.67 -4.11
C ASN A 88 -11.00 -10.12 -4.39
N ALA A 89 -10.14 -10.04 -3.38
CA ALA A 89 -8.70 -10.31 -3.48
C ALA A 89 -8.17 -10.90 -2.16
N ARG A 90 -7.00 -11.55 -2.20
CA ARG A 90 -6.32 -12.04 -0.99
C ARG A 90 -5.34 -10.98 -0.48
N ILE A 91 -5.56 -10.46 0.72
CA ILE A 91 -4.69 -9.45 1.34
C ILE A 91 -4.22 -10.00 2.68
N GLU A 92 -2.94 -10.32 2.78
CA GLU A 92 -2.35 -10.98 3.94
C GLU A 92 -2.12 -10.01 5.12
N PRO A 93 -1.99 -10.52 6.36
CA PRO A 93 -1.70 -9.68 7.52
C PRO A 93 -0.41 -8.86 7.40
N GLY A 94 -0.42 -7.65 7.98
CA GLY A 94 0.74 -6.76 8.02
C GLY A 94 0.93 -5.86 6.79
N CYS A 95 0.04 -5.94 5.80
CA CYS A 95 0.05 -5.00 4.68
C CYS A 95 -0.31 -3.56 5.12
N SER A 96 0.31 -2.56 4.49
CA SER A 96 -0.04 -1.15 4.65
C SER A 96 -0.54 -0.58 3.33
N ILE A 97 -1.85 -0.40 3.21
CA ILE A 97 -2.51 0.02 1.96
C ILE A 97 -3.32 1.29 2.22
N ARG A 98 -2.92 2.39 1.58
CA ARG A 98 -3.60 3.69 1.71
C ARG A 98 -4.91 3.71 0.94
N GLU A 99 -5.78 4.64 1.35
CA GLU A 99 -6.98 5.00 0.60
C GLU A 99 -6.69 5.30 -0.88
N HIS A 100 -7.72 5.10 -1.71
CA HIS A 100 -7.67 5.31 -3.16
C HIS A 100 -6.62 4.48 -3.93
N VAL A 101 -6.24 3.32 -3.38
CA VAL A 101 -5.61 2.23 -4.14
C VAL A 101 -6.69 1.43 -4.87
N SER A 102 -6.35 0.83 -6.01
CA SER A 102 -7.24 -0.14 -6.67
C SER A 102 -6.58 -1.49 -6.81
N ILE A 103 -7.33 -2.52 -6.44
CA ILE A 103 -6.89 -3.91 -6.41
C ILE A 103 -7.87 -4.71 -7.26
N GLY A 104 -7.37 -5.33 -8.33
CA GLY A 104 -8.17 -6.17 -9.22
C GLY A 104 -8.54 -7.52 -8.61
N ASP A 105 -9.57 -8.15 -9.17
CA ASP A 105 -10.04 -9.47 -8.73
C ASP A 105 -8.92 -10.51 -8.68
N ASN A 106 -8.95 -11.33 -7.64
CA ASN A 106 -8.00 -12.42 -7.37
C ASN A 106 -6.52 -11.97 -7.29
N ALA A 107 -6.24 -10.68 -7.15
CA ALA A 107 -4.90 -10.24 -6.79
C ALA A 107 -4.51 -10.79 -5.41
N VAL A 108 -3.20 -10.94 -5.19
CA VAL A 108 -2.63 -11.40 -3.93
C VAL A 108 -1.65 -10.35 -3.43
N ILE A 109 -1.91 -9.81 -2.25
CA ILE A 109 -1.02 -8.87 -1.56
C ILE A 109 -0.42 -9.60 -0.36
N MET A 110 0.87 -9.88 -0.42
CA MET A 110 1.58 -10.67 0.58
C MET A 110 2.06 -9.82 1.76
N MET A 111 2.40 -10.49 2.86
CA MET A 111 2.72 -9.88 4.15
C MET A 111 3.75 -8.75 4.05
N GLY A 112 3.45 -7.64 4.73
CA GLY A 112 4.37 -6.50 4.84
C GLY A 112 4.50 -5.64 3.58
N ALA A 113 3.75 -5.92 2.50
CA ALA A 113 3.71 -5.05 1.33
C ALA A 113 3.19 -3.64 1.70
N VAL A 114 3.76 -2.62 1.06
CA VAL A 114 3.40 -1.20 1.27
C VAL A 114 2.91 -0.60 -0.03
N ILE A 115 1.63 -0.24 -0.08
CA ILE A 115 0.99 0.26 -1.30
C ILE A 115 0.46 1.67 -1.05
N ASN A 116 1.04 2.62 -1.76
CA ASN A 116 0.76 4.04 -1.58
C ASN A 116 -0.43 4.50 -2.43
N ILE A 117 -1.00 5.64 -2.05
CA ILE A 117 -2.20 6.22 -2.65
C ILE A 117 -2.13 6.32 -4.17
N GLY A 118 -3.22 5.96 -4.83
CA GLY A 118 -3.35 6.02 -6.29
C GLY A 118 -2.71 4.86 -7.04
N ALA A 119 -2.01 3.94 -6.36
CA ALA A 119 -1.48 2.75 -6.99
C ALA A 119 -2.59 1.85 -7.53
N LYS A 120 -2.29 1.12 -8.61
CA LYS A 120 -3.24 0.25 -9.31
C LYS A 120 -2.62 -1.12 -9.50
N ILE A 121 -3.37 -2.16 -9.15
CA ILE A 121 -2.94 -3.55 -9.23
C ILE A 121 -3.97 -4.31 -10.06
N GLY A 122 -3.52 -4.91 -11.15
CA GLY A 122 -4.35 -5.68 -12.07
C GLY A 122 -4.87 -6.98 -11.47
N LYS A 123 -5.79 -7.62 -12.18
CA LYS A 123 -6.35 -8.93 -11.80
C LYS A 123 -5.26 -9.99 -11.74
N ASN A 124 -5.45 -11.00 -10.88
CA ASN A 124 -4.55 -12.15 -10.72
C ASN A 124 -3.07 -11.78 -10.51
N THR A 125 -2.79 -10.58 -9.99
CA THR A 125 -1.43 -10.05 -9.83
C THR A 125 -0.96 -10.27 -8.41
N MET A 126 0.30 -10.69 -8.27
CA MET A 126 0.94 -10.85 -6.97
C MET A 126 1.84 -9.66 -6.65
N ILE A 127 1.58 -9.03 -5.51
CA ILE A 127 2.51 -8.10 -4.85
C ILE A 127 3.11 -8.87 -3.67
N ASP A 128 4.34 -9.31 -3.84
CA ASP A 128 5.00 -10.24 -2.92
C ASP A 128 5.50 -9.54 -1.64
N MET A 129 6.02 -10.34 -0.70
CA MET A 129 6.35 -9.91 0.66
C MET A 129 7.25 -8.68 0.65
N ASN A 130 6.89 -7.68 1.45
CA ASN A 130 7.64 -6.43 1.59
C ASN A 130 7.87 -5.64 0.29
N ALA A 131 7.18 -5.95 -0.80
CA ALA A 131 7.23 -5.11 -2.00
C ALA A 131 6.58 -3.73 -1.75
N ILE A 132 7.11 -2.70 -2.40
CA ILE A 132 6.67 -1.32 -2.25
C ILE A 132 6.14 -0.80 -3.58
N LEU A 133 4.87 -0.41 -3.60
CA LEU A 133 4.25 0.33 -4.70
C LEU A 133 4.13 1.79 -4.30
N GLY A 134 4.97 2.62 -4.93
CA GLY A 134 4.94 4.07 -4.76
C GLY A 134 3.63 4.70 -5.25
N GLY A 135 3.47 5.99 -4.94
CA GLY A 135 2.25 6.72 -5.30
C GLY A 135 1.99 6.66 -6.80
N ARG A 136 0.75 6.32 -7.19
CA ARG A 136 0.32 6.16 -8.59
C ARG A 136 1.01 5.05 -9.40
N ALA A 137 1.86 4.21 -8.80
CA ALA A 137 2.46 3.07 -9.52
C ALA A 137 1.37 2.13 -10.04
N GLU A 138 1.48 1.70 -11.30
CA GLU A 138 0.49 0.84 -11.94
C GLU A 138 1.12 -0.51 -12.32
N VAL A 139 0.42 -1.60 -12.00
CA VAL A 139 0.80 -2.97 -12.35
C VAL A 139 -0.36 -3.63 -13.09
N GLY A 140 -0.08 -4.12 -14.29
CA GLY A 140 -1.04 -4.83 -15.15
C GLY A 140 -1.42 -6.19 -14.61
N GLU A 141 -2.24 -6.92 -15.36
CA GLU A 141 -2.82 -8.20 -14.97
C GLU A 141 -1.81 -9.35 -15.07
N ASN A 142 -2.00 -10.37 -14.21
CA ASN A 142 -1.20 -11.60 -14.18
C ASN A 142 0.32 -11.34 -13.99
N SER A 143 0.68 -10.21 -13.37
CA SER A 143 2.07 -9.85 -13.11
C SER A 143 2.52 -10.27 -11.70
N HIS A 144 3.82 -10.38 -11.47
CA HIS A 144 4.41 -10.71 -10.18
C HIS A 144 5.48 -9.68 -9.83
N VAL A 145 5.22 -8.90 -8.79
CA VAL A 145 6.20 -7.98 -8.19
C VAL A 145 6.88 -8.70 -7.05
N GLY A 146 8.09 -9.20 -7.28
CA GLY A 146 8.83 -10.05 -6.34
C GLY A 146 9.19 -9.36 -5.03
N ALA A 147 9.48 -10.17 -4.01
CA ALA A 147 9.66 -9.70 -2.65
C ALA A 147 10.69 -8.57 -2.52
N GLY A 148 10.38 -7.56 -1.70
CA GLY A 148 11.25 -6.41 -1.46
C GLY A 148 11.47 -5.47 -2.65
N SER A 149 10.83 -5.70 -3.80
CA SER A 149 10.97 -4.82 -4.96
C SER A 149 10.32 -3.45 -4.72
N VAL A 150 10.86 -2.41 -5.34
CA VAL A 150 10.36 -1.03 -5.20
C VAL A 150 9.95 -0.48 -6.57
N LEU A 151 8.67 -0.18 -6.73
CA LEU A 151 8.16 0.64 -7.83
C LEU A 151 8.08 2.09 -7.36
N SER A 152 8.90 2.96 -7.94
CA SER A 152 9.01 4.35 -7.49
C SER A 152 7.69 5.12 -7.65
N GLY A 153 7.42 6.00 -6.70
CA GLY A 153 6.17 6.76 -6.65
C GLY A 153 6.27 8.11 -7.35
N VAL A 154 5.20 8.52 -8.01
CA VAL A 154 5.09 9.83 -8.67
C VAL A 154 3.72 10.42 -8.32
N ILE A 155 3.63 11.20 -7.25
CA ILE A 155 2.39 11.91 -6.89
C ILE A 155 2.31 13.27 -7.59
N GLU A 156 3.42 13.99 -7.60
CA GLU A 156 3.54 15.33 -8.19
C GLU A 156 4.76 15.41 -9.13
N PRO A 157 4.68 16.25 -10.19
CA PRO A 157 3.52 17.02 -10.62
C PRO A 157 2.41 16.13 -11.23
N ALA A 158 1.18 16.65 -11.34
CA ALA A 158 0.03 15.84 -11.77
C ALA A 158 0.18 15.23 -13.17
N ASN A 159 0.88 15.92 -14.05
CA ASN A 159 1.18 15.50 -15.42
C ASN A 159 2.38 14.55 -15.54
N ALA A 160 3.10 14.27 -14.44
CA ALA A 160 4.20 13.31 -14.48
C ALA A 160 3.66 11.88 -14.62
N THR A 161 4.30 11.13 -15.51
CA THR A 161 4.00 9.73 -15.75
C THR A 161 4.47 8.89 -14.57
N PRO A 162 3.60 8.06 -13.96
CA PRO A 162 4.03 7.13 -12.93
C PRO A 162 4.75 5.92 -13.53
N VAL A 163 5.36 5.10 -12.67
CA VAL A 163 5.80 3.76 -13.08
C VAL A 163 4.60 2.97 -13.59
N ARG A 164 4.73 2.35 -14.77
CA ARG A 164 3.77 1.36 -15.27
C ARG A 164 4.46 0.05 -15.57
N VAL A 165 3.90 -1.01 -15.03
CA VAL A 165 4.23 -2.40 -15.33
C VAL A 165 3.09 -2.98 -16.13
N GLY A 166 3.40 -3.55 -17.30
CA GLY A 166 2.44 -4.19 -18.18
C GLY A 166 1.84 -5.49 -17.61
N ASN A 167 1.16 -6.21 -18.49
CA ASN A 167 0.56 -7.50 -18.18
C ASN A 167 1.60 -8.63 -18.30
N ASN A 168 1.43 -9.68 -17.51
CA ASN A 168 2.30 -10.87 -17.51
C ASN A 168 3.79 -10.55 -17.24
N VAL A 169 4.09 -9.51 -16.50
CA VAL A 169 5.47 -9.11 -16.17
C VAL A 169 5.94 -9.83 -14.91
N LEU A 170 7.19 -10.29 -14.92
CA LEU A 170 7.87 -10.79 -13.73
C LEU A 170 8.95 -9.79 -13.30
N ILE A 171 8.81 -9.21 -12.11
CA ILE A 171 9.83 -8.40 -11.47
C ILE A 171 10.49 -9.25 -10.38
N GLY A 172 11.77 -9.57 -10.55
CA GLY A 172 12.54 -10.33 -9.58
C GLY A 172 12.73 -9.58 -8.27
N ALA A 173 12.96 -10.34 -7.19
CA ALA A 173 13.10 -9.79 -5.83
C ALA A 173 14.14 -8.66 -5.74
N ASN A 174 13.88 -7.69 -4.86
CA ASN A 174 14.70 -6.51 -4.61
C ASN A 174 15.07 -5.69 -5.86
N ALA A 175 14.31 -5.79 -6.95
CA ALA A 175 14.48 -4.91 -8.09
C ALA A 175 13.90 -3.51 -7.79
N VAL A 176 14.48 -2.47 -8.40
CA VAL A 176 14.02 -1.09 -8.29
C VAL A 176 13.66 -0.57 -9.67
N ILE A 177 12.43 -0.08 -9.82
CA ILE A 177 11.95 0.56 -11.04
C ILE A 177 11.85 2.07 -10.78
N LEU A 178 12.66 2.86 -11.48
CA LEU A 178 12.73 4.32 -11.27
C LEU A 178 11.49 5.04 -11.81
N GLU A 179 11.31 6.27 -11.36
CA GLU A 179 10.16 7.12 -11.65
C GLU A 179 9.88 7.23 -13.15
N GLY A 180 8.61 7.04 -13.53
CA GLY A 180 8.15 7.19 -14.91
C GLY A 180 8.55 6.09 -15.89
N VAL A 181 9.32 5.08 -15.46
CA VAL A 181 9.69 3.94 -16.32
C VAL A 181 8.46 3.12 -16.71
N GLN A 182 8.43 2.73 -17.99
CA GLN A 182 7.42 1.87 -18.60
C GLN A 182 8.00 0.48 -18.86
N ILE A 183 7.43 -0.55 -18.24
CA ILE A 183 7.78 -1.96 -18.47
C ILE A 183 6.70 -2.58 -19.35
N GLY A 184 7.06 -2.99 -20.56
CA GLY A 184 6.14 -3.60 -21.53
C GLY A 184 5.65 -4.98 -21.09
N ASP A 185 4.55 -5.42 -21.72
CA ASP A 185 3.93 -6.72 -21.43
C ASP A 185 4.90 -7.89 -21.62
N ASN A 186 4.78 -8.93 -20.79
CA ASN A 186 5.58 -10.15 -20.83
C ASN A 186 7.10 -9.95 -20.59
N ALA A 187 7.53 -8.76 -20.17
CA ALA A 187 8.92 -8.50 -19.83
C ALA A 187 9.32 -9.22 -18.52
N VAL A 188 10.63 -9.44 -18.35
CA VAL A 188 11.21 -10.00 -17.13
C VAL A 188 12.32 -9.07 -16.64
N VAL A 189 12.24 -8.66 -15.39
CA VAL A 189 13.30 -7.90 -14.70
C VAL A 189 13.98 -8.83 -13.72
N ALA A 190 15.28 -9.09 -13.89
CA ALA A 190 16.02 -9.96 -12.99
C ALA A 190 16.11 -9.38 -11.56
N ALA A 191 16.23 -10.25 -10.57
CA ALA A 191 16.39 -9.86 -9.17
C ALA A 191 17.56 -8.88 -8.96
N GLY A 192 17.38 -7.92 -8.06
CA GLY A 192 18.39 -6.90 -7.72
C GLY A 192 18.67 -5.86 -8.82
N SER A 193 17.91 -5.86 -9.92
CA SER A 193 18.13 -4.90 -11.01
C SER A 193 17.63 -3.50 -10.67
N VAL A 194 18.30 -2.47 -11.20
CA VAL A 194 17.83 -1.07 -11.13
C VAL A 194 17.48 -0.61 -12.53
N VAL A 195 16.18 -0.51 -12.82
CA VAL A 195 15.68 -0.16 -14.14
C VAL A 195 15.54 1.34 -14.26
N THR A 196 16.39 1.94 -15.10
CA THR A 196 16.50 3.39 -15.29
C THR A 196 15.91 3.88 -16.61
N LYS A 197 15.40 2.97 -17.45
CA LYS A 197 14.86 3.24 -18.79
C LYS A 197 13.75 2.24 -19.09
N ASP A 198 12.87 2.61 -20.01
CA ASP A 198 11.78 1.74 -20.47
C ASP A 198 12.30 0.39 -20.97
N VAL A 199 11.49 -0.65 -20.75
CA VAL A 199 11.75 -2.03 -21.13
C VAL A 199 10.71 -2.45 -22.15
N ALA A 200 11.12 -2.93 -23.31
CA ALA A 200 10.19 -3.34 -24.35
C ALA A 200 9.47 -4.64 -23.97
N SER A 201 8.29 -4.84 -24.56
CA SER A 201 7.47 -6.04 -24.30
C SER A 201 8.22 -7.33 -24.65
N GLY A 202 8.32 -8.25 -23.69
CA GLY A 202 8.97 -9.54 -23.85
C GLY A 202 10.49 -9.53 -23.65
N ASP A 203 11.11 -8.38 -23.38
CA ASP A 203 12.54 -8.32 -23.10
C ASP A 203 12.84 -8.80 -21.67
N VAL A 204 14.03 -9.40 -21.50
CA VAL A 204 14.61 -9.74 -20.21
C VAL A 204 15.73 -8.76 -19.92
N VAL A 205 15.64 -8.05 -18.80
CA VAL A 205 16.66 -7.09 -18.37
C VAL A 205 17.30 -7.49 -17.05
N ALA A 206 18.59 -7.18 -16.89
CA ALA A 206 19.32 -7.42 -15.66
C ALA A 206 20.39 -6.35 -15.39
N GLY A 207 20.75 -6.15 -14.11
CA GLY A 207 21.91 -5.37 -13.69
C GLY A 207 21.59 -3.99 -13.11
N VAL A 208 22.66 -3.27 -12.76
CA VAL A 208 22.60 -1.94 -12.13
C VAL A 208 23.56 -0.99 -12.85
N PRO A 209 23.07 -0.13 -13.76
CA PRO A 209 21.70 -0.06 -14.26
C PRO A 209 21.32 -1.24 -15.18
N ALA A 210 20.04 -1.57 -15.24
CA ALA A 210 19.53 -2.71 -16.01
C ALA A 210 19.79 -2.56 -17.52
N ARG A 211 20.13 -3.66 -18.18
CA ARG A 211 20.34 -3.78 -19.62
C ARG A 211 19.62 -5.01 -20.15
N VAL A 212 19.19 -4.96 -21.40
CA VAL A 212 18.62 -6.13 -22.09
C VAL A 212 19.68 -7.23 -22.16
N ILE A 213 19.34 -8.40 -21.65
CA ILE A 213 20.19 -9.61 -21.69
C ILE A 213 19.61 -10.70 -22.58
N LYS A 214 18.29 -10.67 -22.81
CA LYS A 214 17.60 -11.45 -23.85
C LYS A 214 16.44 -10.63 -24.40
N THR A 215 16.25 -10.71 -25.70
CA THR A 215 15.11 -10.11 -26.41
C THR A 215 13.95 -11.09 -26.49
N ARG A 216 12.75 -10.56 -26.74
CA ARG A 216 11.54 -11.39 -26.95
C ARG A 216 11.73 -12.52 -27.97
N SER A 217 12.43 -12.26 -29.08
CA SER A 217 12.69 -13.26 -30.13
C SER A 217 13.52 -14.42 -29.61
N GLU A 218 14.55 -14.14 -28.81
CA GLU A 218 15.44 -15.15 -28.25
C GLU A 218 14.72 -16.00 -27.19
N VAL A 219 13.82 -15.40 -26.40
CA VAL A 219 13.01 -16.12 -25.40
C VAL A 219 11.97 -17.04 -26.06
N ALA A 220 11.33 -16.59 -27.14
CA ALA A 220 10.32 -17.38 -27.85
C ALA A 220 10.91 -18.66 -28.48
N GLU A 221 12.18 -18.62 -28.88
CA GLU A 221 12.90 -19.77 -29.44
C GLU A 221 13.24 -20.83 -28.37
N GLU A 222 13.39 -20.43 -27.10
CA GLU A 222 13.74 -21.33 -25.98
C GLU A 222 12.54 -22.02 -25.28
N LYS A 223 11.30 -21.76 -25.72
CA LYS A 223 10.00 -22.33 -25.24
C LYS A 223 9.50 -21.96 -23.82
N VAL A 224 8.46 -21.12 -23.81
CA VAL A 224 7.15 -21.06 -23.10
C VAL A 224 6.91 -21.69 -21.69
N ASP A 225 7.68 -22.64 -21.16
CA ASP A 225 7.23 -23.41 -19.96
C ASP A 225 7.53 -22.78 -18.59
N ILE A 226 8.50 -21.86 -18.47
CA ILE A 226 8.97 -21.39 -17.15
C ILE A 226 7.95 -20.45 -16.46
N ILE A 227 7.21 -19.63 -17.21
CA ILE A 227 6.26 -18.66 -16.65
C ILE A 227 4.98 -19.35 -16.16
N ALA A 228 4.59 -20.47 -16.78
CA ALA A 228 3.43 -21.25 -16.34
C ALA A 228 3.73 -22.03 -15.05
N GLU A 229 4.95 -22.57 -14.89
CA GLU A 229 5.35 -23.31 -13.69
C GLU A 229 5.50 -22.41 -12.45
N LEU A 230 5.98 -21.17 -12.60
CA LEU A 230 6.10 -20.21 -11.49
C LEU A 230 4.75 -19.73 -10.94
N ARG A 231 3.65 -19.83 -11.70
CA ARG A 231 2.30 -19.39 -11.31
C ARG A 231 1.50 -20.44 -10.53
N ASN A 232 2.03 -21.65 -10.35
CA ASN A 232 1.40 -22.75 -9.60
C ASN A 232 1.93 -22.89 -8.16
N LEU A 233 2.56 -21.85 -7.60
CA LEU A 233 2.98 -21.77 -6.19
C LEU A 233 2.03 -20.91 -5.35
#